data_AF-A0AAW2RDH3-F1
#
_entry.id   AF-A0AAW2RDH3-F1
#
_cell.length_a   1.000
_cell.length_b   1.000
_cell.length_c   1.000
_cell.angle_alpha   90.00
_cell.angle_beta   90.00
_cell.angle_gamma   90.00
#
_symmetry.space_group_name_H-M   'P 1'
#
loop_
_entity.id
_entity.type
_entity.pdbx_description
1 polymer ?
#
loop_
_entity_poly.entity_id
_entity_poly.type
_entity_poly.pdbx_seq_one_letter_code
_entity_poly.pdbx_strand_id
1 'polypeptide(L)'
;MEDYLKSFVEETSGYNDIVLDAIPSRKAMLLQIGVAMKAMPWYCALPTVSEYMIEHGWTKCFSRISDVGWIAYIGYLVGYLVIVEFGIYWMHRELHDIKPLYKYLHATHHIYNKQNTLSPFAGLAFHPVDGILQAIPHVIALFLVPMHFSTHIALLFVEAIWTANIHDCIHGKLWPVMGAGYHTIHHHVPPQLRTLHNMDGLDVWNSS
;
A
#
# COMPACT_ATOMS: atom_id res chain seq x y z
N MET A 1 -12.94 -16.76 -15.21
CA MET A 1 -12.78 -16.19 -13.86
C MET A 1 -12.25 -17.24 -12.89
N GLU A 2 -12.94 -18.37 -12.74
CA GLU A 2 -12.53 -19.46 -11.84
C GLU A 2 -11.19 -20.11 -12.27
N ASP A 3 -10.97 -20.30 -13.56
CA ASP A 3 -9.71 -20.86 -14.09
C ASP A 3 -8.53 -19.88 -13.97
N TYR A 4 -8.79 -18.58 -14.10
CA TYR A 4 -7.79 -17.52 -13.85
C TYR A 4 -7.43 -17.42 -12.37
N LEU A 5 -8.42 -17.61 -11.49
CA LEU A 5 -8.18 -17.65 -10.04
C LEU A 5 -7.41 -18.90 -9.64
N LYS A 6 -7.69 -20.05 -10.28
CA LYS A 6 -6.92 -21.29 -10.07
C LYS A 6 -5.48 -21.14 -10.55
N SER A 7 -5.26 -20.57 -11.74
CA SER A 7 -3.89 -20.33 -12.24
C SER A 7 -3.13 -19.33 -11.37
N PHE A 8 -3.78 -18.26 -10.89
CA PHE A 8 -3.17 -17.30 -9.96
C PHE A 8 -2.85 -17.93 -8.59
N VAL A 9 -3.74 -18.79 -8.08
CA VAL A 9 -3.50 -19.56 -6.84
C VAL A 9 -2.38 -20.59 -7.02
N GLU A 10 -2.28 -21.25 -8.18
CA GLU A 10 -1.19 -22.17 -8.50
C GLU A 10 0.15 -21.43 -8.67
N GLU A 11 0.18 -20.30 -9.36
CA GLU A 11 1.37 -19.46 -9.56
C GLU A 11 1.89 -18.89 -8.23
N THR A 12 0.98 -18.43 -7.35
CA THR A 12 1.34 -18.04 -5.97
C THR A 12 1.66 -19.24 -5.07
N SER A 13 1.23 -20.46 -5.43
CA SER A 13 1.57 -21.68 -4.69
C SER A 13 2.98 -22.17 -4.98
N GLY A 14 3.45 -22.06 -6.23
CA GLY A 14 4.81 -22.43 -6.65
C GLY A 14 5.90 -21.52 -6.04
N TYR A 15 5.52 -20.33 -5.56
CA TYR A 15 6.42 -19.43 -4.82
C TYR A 15 6.71 -19.89 -3.38
N ASN A 16 5.99 -20.89 -2.87
CA ASN A 16 6.20 -21.43 -1.51
C ASN A 16 7.47 -22.29 -1.37
N ASP A 17 8.01 -22.83 -2.47
CA ASP A 17 9.25 -23.63 -2.43
C ASP A 17 10.53 -22.75 -2.41
N ILE A 18 10.38 -21.42 -2.50
CA ILE A 18 11.48 -20.43 -2.50
C ILE A 18 11.80 -19.93 -1.07
N VAL A 19 11.10 -20.43 -0.05
CA VAL A 19 11.05 -19.82 1.29
C VAL A 19 12.32 -20.05 2.15
N LEU A 20 13.19 -21.00 1.81
CA LEU A 20 14.36 -21.30 2.66
C LEU A 20 15.57 -20.35 2.48
N ASP A 21 15.66 -19.61 1.37
CA ASP A 21 16.75 -18.64 1.09
C ASP A 21 16.32 -17.17 1.25
N ALA A 22 15.14 -16.89 1.82
CA ALA A 22 14.47 -15.59 1.78
C ALA A 22 14.64 -14.70 3.03
N ILE A 23 15.41 -15.09 4.04
CA ILE A 23 15.56 -14.27 5.25
C ILE A 23 16.53 -13.10 4.99
N PRO A 24 16.09 -11.83 5.15
CA PRO A 24 16.96 -10.68 4.95
C PRO A 24 18.12 -10.66 5.96
N SER A 25 19.31 -10.32 5.47
CA SER A 25 20.49 -10.18 6.34
C SER A 25 20.25 -9.11 7.41
N ARG A 26 20.88 -9.25 8.59
CA ARG A 26 20.85 -8.22 9.64
C ARG A 26 21.25 -6.84 9.12
N LYS A 27 22.22 -6.78 8.21
CA LYS A 27 22.67 -5.55 7.56
C LYS A 27 21.55 -4.90 6.72
N ALA A 28 20.81 -5.70 5.96
CA ALA A 28 19.67 -5.22 5.17
C ALA A 28 18.54 -4.69 6.07
N MET A 29 18.19 -5.43 7.14
CA MET A 29 17.18 -4.98 8.11
C MET A 29 17.59 -3.69 8.81
N LEU A 30 18.84 -3.56 9.25
CA LEU A 30 19.34 -2.32 9.87
C LEU A 30 19.31 -1.12 8.91
N LEU A 31 19.60 -1.35 7.63
CA LEU A 31 19.49 -0.31 6.61
C LEU A 31 18.04 0.15 6.44
N GLN A 32 17.09 -0.78 6.36
CA GLN A 32 15.66 -0.49 6.24
C GLN A 32 15.14 0.27 7.46
N ILE A 33 15.49 -0.17 8.67
CA ILE A 33 15.18 0.54 9.90
C ILE A 33 15.74 1.97 9.81
N GLY A 34 17.01 2.13 9.40
CA GLY A 34 17.63 3.44 9.26
C GLY A 34 16.92 4.37 8.26
N VAL A 35 16.41 3.84 7.15
CA VAL A 35 15.62 4.61 6.18
C VAL A 35 14.24 4.95 6.73
N ALA A 36 13.53 3.96 7.29
CA ALA A 36 12.21 4.16 7.89
C ALA A 36 12.25 5.20 9.02
N MET A 37 13.26 5.14 9.89
CA MET A 37 13.43 6.11 10.99
C MET A 37 13.73 7.53 10.49
N LYS A 38 14.41 7.67 9.34
CA LYS A 38 14.61 9.00 8.72
C LYS A 38 13.32 9.56 8.11
N ALA A 39 12.44 8.69 7.62
CA ALA A 39 11.16 9.09 7.06
C ALA A 39 10.08 9.33 8.13
N MET A 40 10.21 8.70 9.31
CA MET A 40 9.22 8.75 10.39
C MET A 40 8.76 10.16 10.80
N PRO A 41 9.63 11.19 10.94
CA PRO A 41 9.17 12.53 11.27
C PRO A 41 8.16 13.09 10.26
N TRP A 42 8.31 12.73 8.98
CA TRP A 42 7.41 13.12 7.91
C TRP A 42 6.10 12.32 7.91
N TYR A 43 6.16 11.05 8.28
CA TYR A 43 4.96 10.23 8.48
C TYR A 43 4.12 10.74 9.64
N CYS A 44 4.75 11.29 10.68
CA CYS A 44 4.04 11.97 11.75
C CYS A 44 3.50 13.34 11.33
N ALA A 45 4.18 14.05 10.40
CA ALA A 45 3.78 15.38 9.99
C ALA A 45 2.39 15.41 9.32
N LEU A 46 2.05 14.41 8.49
CA LEU A 46 0.76 14.39 7.80
C LEU A 46 -0.44 14.25 8.77
N PRO A 47 -0.47 13.29 9.72
CA PRO A 47 -1.49 13.25 10.78
C PRO A 47 -1.53 14.54 11.61
N THR A 48 -0.38 15.13 11.97
CA THR A 48 -0.35 16.39 12.72
C THR A 48 -0.99 17.55 11.95
N VAL A 49 -0.70 17.68 10.65
CA VAL A 49 -1.33 18.70 9.81
C VAL A 49 -2.83 18.40 9.63
N SER A 50 -3.20 17.14 9.46
CA SER A 50 -4.62 16.71 9.40
C SER A 50 -5.38 17.09 10.67
N GLU A 51 -4.81 16.80 11.84
CA GLU A 51 -5.38 17.16 13.15
C GLU A 51 -5.55 18.67 13.29
N TYR A 52 -4.53 19.45 12.92
CA TYR A 52 -4.62 20.91 12.90
C TYR A 52 -5.80 21.39 12.03
N MET A 53 -5.97 20.85 10.82
CA MET A 53 -7.09 21.21 9.95
C MET A 53 -8.46 20.80 10.53
N ILE A 54 -8.52 19.68 11.24
CA ILE A 54 -9.73 19.20 11.93
C ILE A 54 -10.10 20.15 13.08
N GLU A 55 -9.13 20.51 13.93
CA GLU A 55 -9.35 21.42 15.07
C GLU A 55 -9.79 22.81 14.65
N HIS A 56 -9.33 23.29 13.48
CA HIS A 56 -9.76 24.58 12.92
C HIS A 56 -11.12 24.51 12.20
N GLY A 57 -11.75 23.34 12.15
CA GLY A 57 -13.07 23.14 11.53
C GLY A 57 -13.05 23.23 10.00
N TRP A 58 -11.90 23.00 9.36
CA TRP A 58 -11.78 23.06 7.89
C TRP A 58 -12.30 21.81 7.19
N THR A 59 -12.36 20.70 7.92
CA THR A 59 -12.80 19.39 7.41
C THR A 59 -14.21 19.05 7.87
N LYS A 60 -14.79 17.98 7.33
CA LYS A 60 -16.10 17.44 7.75
C LYS A 60 -15.98 16.45 8.91
N CYS A 61 -14.91 16.54 9.69
CA CYS A 61 -14.65 15.60 10.78
C CYS A 61 -15.57 15.86 11.98
N PHE A 62 -16.08 14.80 12.59
CA PHE A 62 -16.92 14.86 13.79
C PHE A 62 -16.34 14.00 14.92
N SER A 63 -16.67 14.35 16.16
CA SER A 63 -16.05 13.76 17.35
C SER A 63 -16.85 12.59 17.95
N ARG A 64 -18.18 12.55 17.74
CA ARG A 64 -19.03 11.50 18.32
C ARG A 64 -19.91 10.87 17.26
N ILE A 65 -19.97 9.54 17.24
CA ILE A 65 -20.87 8.78 16.35
C ILE A 65 -22.35 9.18 16.58
N SER A 66 -22.72 9.57 17.81
CA SER A 66 -24.07 10.04 18.14
C SER A 66 -24.50 11.29 17.37
N ASP A 67 -23.57 12.08 16.86
CA ASP A 67 -23.86 13.34 16.15
C ASP A 67 -24.49 13.08 14.76
N VAL A 68 -24.25 11.89 14.20
CA VAL A 68 -24.77 11.46 12.88
C VAL A 68 -25.61 10.19 12.95
N GLY A 69 -25.48 9.41 14.03
CA GLY A 69 -26.10 8.10 14.19
C GLY A 69 -25.33 6.97 13.48
N TRP A 70 -25.49 5.75 13.97
CA TRP A 70 -24.73 4.58 13.50
C TRP A 70 -24.90 4.27 12.00
N ILE A 71 -26.12 4.40 11.47
CA ILE A 71 -26.39 4.11 10.06
C ILE A 71 -25.64 5.09 9.15
N ALA A 72 -25.71 6.40 9.44
CA ALA A 72 -24.99 7.40 8.68
C ALA A 72 -23.47 7.23 8.86
N TYR A 73 -22.99 6.95 10.07
CA TYR A 73 -21.58 6.66 10.33
C TYR A 73 -21.05 5.51 9.47
N ILE A 74 -21.79 4.40 9.37
CA ILE A 74 -21.39 3.25 8.52
C ILE A 74 -21.37 3.67 7.04
N GLY A 75 -22.39 4.39 6.57
CA GLY A 75 -22.42 4.89 5.19
C GLY A 75 -21.25 5.81 4.87
N TYR A 76 -20.92 6.71 5.79
CA TYR A 76 -19.76 7.60 5.68
C TYR A 76 -18.43 6.85 5.71
N LEU A 77 -18.28 5.86 6.60
CA LEU A 77 -17.09 5.02 6.67
C LEU A 77 -16.87 4.26 5.35
N VAL A 78 -17.93 3.67 4.77
CA VAL A 78 -17.84 3.00 3.47
C VAL A 78 -17.44 3.98 2.37
N GLY A 79 -18.08 5.15 2.31
CA GLY A 79 -17.73 6.19 1.34
C GLY A 79 -16.29 6.68 1.49
N TYR A 80 -15.83 6.85 2.73
CA TYR A 80 -14.46 7.21 3.06
C TYR A 80 -13.47 6.16 2.55
N LEU A 81 -13.68 4.89 2.87
CA LEU A 81 -12.80 3.79 2.44
C LEU A 81 -12.75 3.67 0.91
N VAL A 82 -13.87 3.84 0.21
CA VAL A 82 -13.90 3.83 -1.26
C VAL A 82 -13.05 4.95 -1.86
N ILE A 83 -13.19 6.17 -1.34
CA ILE A 83 -12.40 7.34 -1.82
C ILE A 83 -10.91 7.12 -1.55
N VAL A 84 -10.59 6.66 -0.34
CA VAL A 84 -9.22 6.41 0.09
C VAL A 84 -8.56 5.32 -0.74
N GLU A 85 -9.18 4.15 -0.87
CA GLU A 85 -8.65 3.03 -1.65
C GLU A 85 -8.43 3.43 -3.12
N PHE A 86 -9.41 4.12 -3.70
CA PHE A 86 -9.29 4.65 -5.05
C PHE A 86 -8.13 5.65 -5.17
N GLY A 87 -8.01 6.58 -4.23
CA GLY A 87 -6.96 7.58 -4.24
C GLY A 87 -5.56 6.99 -4.04
N ILE A 88 -5.40 6.02 -3.14
CA ILE A 88 -4.13 5.31 -2.90
C ILE A 88 -3.72 4.57 -4.17
N TYR A 89 -4.65 3.82 -4.77
CA TYR A 89 -4.38 3.11 -6.03
C TYR A 89 -3.83 4.03 -7.11
N TRP A 90 -4.50 5.17 -7.36
CA TRP A 90 -4.07 6.10 -8.39
C TRP A 90 -2.76 6.79 -8.04
N MET A 91 -2.57 7.19 -6.78
CA MET A 91 -1.33 7.81 -6.35
C MET A 91 -0.14 6.87 -6.51
N HIS A 92 -0.26 5.62 -6.07
CA HIS A 92 0.78 4.61 -6.22
C HIS A 92 1.02 4.32 -7.71
N ARG A 93 -0.05 4.20 -8.51
CA ARG A 93 0.08 4.04 -9.96
C ARG A 93 0.84 5.20 -10.60
N GLU A 94 0.53 6.45 -10.24
CA GLU A 94 1.22 7.64 -10.76
C GLU A 94 2.69 7.67 -10.35
N LEU A 95 3.01 7.26 -9.12
CA LEU A 95 4.38 7.08 -8.64
C LEU A 95 5.18 6.07 -9.48
N HIS A 96 4.51 5.11 -10.13
CA HIS A 96 5.12 4.19 -11.09
C HIS A 96 5.16 4.73 -12.52
N ASP A 97 4.05 5.26 -13.02
CA ASP A 97 3.87 5.59 -14.44
C ASP A 97 4.57 6.92 -14.80
N ILE A 98 4.66 7.86 -13.86
CA ILE A 98 5.29 9.16 -14.07
C ILE A 98 6.80 9.06 -13.78
N LYS A 99 7.62 9.04 -14.84
CA LYS A 99 9.09 8.86 -14.78
C LYS A 99 9.82 9.65 -13.69
N PRO A 100 9.62 10.97 -13.51
CA PRO A 100 10.29 11.70 -12.43
C PRO A 100 9.82 11.26 -11.04
N LEU A 101 8.53 10.98 -10.84
CA LEU A 101 8.02 10.49 -9.55
C LEU A 101 8.65 9.13 -9.20
N TYR A 102 8.71 8.22 -10.17
CA TYR A 102 9.38 6.95 -9.98
C TYR A 102 10.86 7.15 -9.64
N LYS A 103 11.61 7.87 -10.48
CA LYS A 103 13.07 8.00 -10.33
C LYS A 103 13.49 8.64 -9.01
N TYR A 104 12.77 9.67 -8.57
CA TYR A 104 13.19 10.48 -7.42
C TYR A 104 12.52 10.08 -6.10
N LEU A 105 11.31 9.52 -6.15
CA LEU A 105 10.53 9.22 -4.94
C LEU A 105 10.41 7.71 -4.75
N HIS A 106 9.88 7.01 -5.75
CA HIS A 106 9.43 5.63 -5.59
C HIS A 106 10.53 4.58 -5.78
N ALA A 107 11.57 4.89 -6.55
CA ALA A 107 12.67 3.96 -6.81
C ALA A 107 13.37 3.51 -5.53
N THR A 108 13.50 4.39 -4.53
CA THR A 108 14.12 4.08 -3.23
C THR A 108 13.41 2.94 -2.52
N HIS A 109 12.08 2.92 -2.59
CA HIS A 109 11.27 1.86 -2.03
C HIS A 109 11.50 0.53 -2.77
N HIS A 110 11.56 0.57 -4.11
CA HIS A 110 11.86 -0.60 -4.93
C HIS A 110 13.31 -1.11 -4.81
N ILE A 111 14.24 -0.40 -4.15
CA ILE A 111 15.59 -0.94 -3.89
C ILE A 111 15.52 -2.16 -2.95
N TYR A 112 14.52 -2.23 -2.08
CA TYR A 112 14.34 -3.29 -1.08
C TYR A 112 13.40 -4.41 -1.53
N ASN A 113 13.11 -4.48 -2.83
CA ASN A 113 12.06 -5.32 -3.40
C ASN A 113 12.49 -6.77 -3.70
N LYS A 114 13.76 -7.13 -3.49
CA LYS A 114 14.21 -8.51 -3.66
C LYS A 114 13.74 -9.34 -2.47
N GLN A 115 13.34 -10.57 -2.72
CA GLN A 115 12.78 -11.47 -1.70
C GLN A 115 13.75 -11.72 -0.53
N ASN A 116 15.06 -11.74 -0.80
CA ASN A 116 16.11 -11.85 0.21
C ASN A 116 16.49 -10.51 0.90
N THR A 117 15.79 -9.43 0.56
CA THR A 117 15.91 -8.13 1.21
C THR A 117 14.59 -7.66 1.81
N LEU A 118 13.43 -8.19 1.41
CA LEU A 118 12.13 -7.74 1.92
C LEU A 118 11.98 -8.07 3.41
N SER A 119 11.52 -7.10 4.19
CA SER A 119 11.18 -7.28 5.60
C SER A 119 10.06 -6.30 5.96
N PRO A 120 9.38 -6.47 7.11
CA PRO A 120 8.36 -5.49 7.56
C PRO A 120 8.88 -4.04 7.59
N PHE A 121 10.18 -3.84 7.84
CA PHE A 121 10.79 -2.51 7.85
C PHE A 121 10.92 -1.89 6.45
N ALA A 122 10.99 -2.72 5.40
CA ALA A 122 10.98 -2.24 4.02
C ALA A 122 9.65 -1.55 3.67
N GLY A 123 8.56 -2.01 4.29
CA GLY A 123 7.23 -1.43 4.12
C GLY A 123 7.08 -0.01 4.64
N LEU A 124 8.06 0.54 5.38
CA LEU A 124 8.08 1.96 5.75
C LEU A 124 9.39 2.64 5.31
N ALA A 125 10.22 1.97 4.51
CA ALA A 125 11.51 2.48 4.04
C ALA A 125 11.37 3.26 2.72
N PHE A 126 10.48 4.25 2.67
CA PHE A 126 10.25 5.07 1.48
C PHE A 126 11.09 6.36 1.49
N HIS A 127 11.12 7.04 0.34
CA HIS A 127 11.35 8.47 0.35
C HIS A 127 10.22 9.15 1.18
N PRO A 128 10.49 10.13 2.05
CA PRO A 128 9.45 10.70 2.91
C PRO A 128 8.24 11.24 2.16
N VAL A 129 8.49 11.90 1.02
CA VAL A 129 7.42 12.42 0.15
C VAL A 129 6.60 11.29 -0.51
N ASP A 130 7.20 10.14 -0.80
CA ASP A 130 6.48 8.99 -1.37
C ASP A 130 5.42 8.49 -0.36
N GLY A 131 5.81 8.25 0.89
CA GLY A 131 4.87 7.85 1.93
C GLY A 131 3.79 8.90 2.23
N ILE A 132 4.13 10.20 2.22
CA ILE A 132 3.13 11.27 2.34
C ILE A 132 2.15 11.26 1.18
N LEU A 133 2.64 11.12 -0.06
CA LEU A 133 1.80 11.08 -1.25
C LEU A 133 0.82 9.92 -1.16
N GLN A 134 1.29 8.72 -0.82
CA GLN A 134 0.40 7.56 -0.68
C GLN A 134 -0.64 7.73 0.43
N ALA A 135 -0.33 8.44 1.53
CA ALA A 135 -1.28 8.69 2.61
C ALA A 135 -2.19 9.94 2.40
N ILE A 136 -1.89 10.83 1.44
CA ILE A 136 -2.68 12.04 1.20
C ILE A 136 -4.17 11.81 0.88
N PRO A 137 -4.60 10.69 0.26
CA PRO A 137 -6.02 10.43 0.03
C PRO A 137 -6.84 10.40 1.32
N HIS A 138 -6.25 9.95 2.44
CA HIS A 138 -6.90 9.95 3.74
C HIS A 138 -7.29 11.36 4.20
N VAL A 139 -6.44 12.35 3.93
CA VAL A 139 -6.66 13.75 4.31
C VAL A 139 -7.63 14.42 3.35
N ILE A 140 -7.50 14.18 2.04
CA ILE A 140 -8.44 14.70 1.04
C ILE A 140 -9.86 14.22 1.32
N ALA A 141 -10.03 12.95 1.69
CA ALA A 141 -11.33 12.36 1.99
C ALA A 141 -12.07 13.09 3.12
N LEU A 142 -11.36 13.67 4.10
CA LEU A 142 -11.97 14.43 5.21
C LEU A 142 -12.69 15.71 4.75
N PHE A 143 -12.34 16.26 3.59
CA PHE A 143 -13.02 17.42 3.00
C PHE A 143 -14.27 17.02 2.20
N LEU A 144 -14.34 15.76 1.76
CA LEU A 144 -15.38 15.27 0.87
C LEU A 144 -16.53 14.63 1.64
N VAL A 145 -16.21 13.73 2.58
CA VAL A 145 -17.19 12.92 3.33
C VAL A 145 -17.03 13.14 4.83
N PRO A 146 -18.12 13.27 5.60
CA PRO A 146 -18.01 13.36 7.06
C PRO A 146 -17.31 12.14 7.64
N MET A 147 -16.37 12.31 8.55
CA MET A 147 -15.64 11.18 9.13
C MET A 147 -15.47 11.34 10.64
N HIS A 148 -15.56 10.23 11.36
CA HIS A 148 -15.33 10.20 12.79
C HIS A 148 -13.82 10.30 13.07
N PHE A 149 -13.43 11.24 13.93
CA PHE A 149 -12.03 11.55 14.21
C PHE A 149 -11.20 10.33 14.62
N SER A 150 -11.62 9.62 15.67
CA SER A 150 -10.86 8.46 16.16
C SER A 150 -10.82 7.32 15.14
N THR A 151 -11.85 7.18 14.30
CA THR A 151 -11.87 6.18 13.24
C THR A 151 -10.86 6.53 12.16
N HIS A 152 -10.76 7.80 11.75
CA HIS A 152 -9.76 8.26 10.80
C HIS A 152 -8.32 7.97 11.29
N ILE A 153 -8.01 8.34 12.53
CA ILE A 153 -6.69 8.07 13.13
C ILE A 153 -6.41 6.57 13.25
N ALA A 154 -7.41 5.78 13.66
CA ALA A 154 -7.27 4.33 13.74
C ALA A 154 -7.02 3.70 12.37
N LEU A 155 -7.69 4.17 11.31
CA LEU A 155 -7.48 3.67 9.95
C LEU A 155 -6.07 3.98 9.44
N LEU A 156 -5.54 5.20 9.66
CA LEU A 156 -4.14 5.53 9.33
C LEU A 156 -3.14 4.61 10.06
N PHE A 157 -3.41 4.29 11.33
CA PHE A 157 -2.56 3.36 12.09
C PHE A 157 -2.67 1.92 11.58
N VAL A 158 -3.88 1.46 11.27
CA VAL A 158 -4.12 0.14 10.67
C VAL A 158 -3.46 0.04 9.30
N GLU A 159 -3.51 1.09 8.49
CA GLU A 159 -2.81 1.18 7.20
C GLU A 159 -1.30 1.02 7.42
N ALA A 160 -0.69 1.71 8.37
CA ALA A 160 0.74 1.54 8.66
C ALA A 160 1.10 0.10 9.08
N ILE A 161 0.26 -0.56 9.87
CA ILE A 161 0.44 -1.99 10.22
C ILE A 161 0.29 -2.87 8.98
N TRP A 162 -0.74 -2.63 8.18
CA TRP A 162 -1.01 -3.38 6.97
C TRP A 162 0.14 -3.23 5.97
N THR A 163 0.69 -2.02 5.79
CA THR A 163 1.87 -1.76 4.96
C THR A 163 3.08 -2.55 5.46
N ALA A 164 3.30 -2.63 6.77
CA ALA A 164 4.36 -3.49 7.31
C ALA A 164 4.09 -5.00 7.04
N ASN A 165 2.84 -5.44 7.18
CA ASN A 165 2.44 -6.83 6.97
C ASN A 165 2.55 -7.25 5.50
N ILE A 166 2.18 -6.42 4.52
CA ILE A 166 2.34 -6.79 3.10
C ILE A 166 3.80 -6.87 2.64
N HIS A 167 4.75 -6.47 3.49
CA HIS A 167 6.20 -6.57 3.26
C HIS A 167 6.89 -7.67 4.09
N ASP A 168 6.14 -8.45 4.85
CA ASP A 168 6.70 -9.49 5.72
C ASP A 168 6.99 -10.82 5.01
N CYS A 169 6.65 -10.93 3.71
CA CYS A 169 6.72 -12.13 2.88
C CYS A 169 5.81 -13.30 3.33
N ILE A 170 4.93 -13.10 4.32
CA ILE A 170 4.04 -14.14 4.85
C ILE A 170 2.72 -14.13 4.08
N HIS A 171 2.51 -15.16 3.27
CA HIS A 171 1.35 -15.27 2.40
C HIS A 171 0.16 -15.91 3.13
N GLY A 172 -0.78 -15.10 3.62
CA GLY A 172 -1.98 -15.59 4.30
C GLY A 172 -3.04 -16.25 3.40
N LYS A 173 -2.91 -16.19 2.06
CA LYS A 173 -3.89 -16.70 1.06
C LYS A 173 -5.34 -16.23 1.30
N LEU A 174 -5.51 -15.01 1.81
CA LEU A 174 -6.81 -14.42 2.17
C LEU A 174 -7.39 -13.58 1.03
N TRP A 175 -7.88 -14.21 -0.05
CA TRP A 175 -8.63 -13.48 -1.08
C TRP A 175 -9.95 -12.92 -0.49
N PRO A 176 -10.37 -11.67 -0.78
CA PRO A 176 -9.80 -10.67 -1.70
C PRO A 176 -8.87 -9.62 -1.03
N VAL A 177 -8.35 -9.88 0.16
CA VAL A 177 -7.45 -8.95 0.87
C VAL A 177 -6.08 -8.93 0.19
N MET A 178 -5.61 -7.73 -0.16
CA MET A 178 -4.25 -7.51 -0.69
C MET A 178 -3.22 -7.78 0.41
N GLY A 179 -2.79 -9.04 0.54
CA GLY A 179 -1.71 -9.45 1.45
C GLY A 179 -0.32 -9.45 0.79
N ALA A 180 0.69 -9.95 1.52
CA ALA A 180 2.09 -9.94 1.10
C ALA A 180 2.36 -10.55 -0.29
N GLY A 181 1.55 -11.53 -0.72
CA GLY A 181 1.71 -12.13 -2.04
C GLY A 181 1.37 -11.25 -3.22
N TYR A 182 0.31 -10.43 -3.11
CA TYR A 182 0.00 -9.45 -4.15
C TYR A 182 1.11 -8.40 -4.25
N HIS A 183 1.65 -7.99 -3.10
CA HIS A 183 2.71 -7.01 -3.04
C HIS A 183 4.06 -7.55 -3.56
N THR A 184 4.34 -8.82 -3.30
CA THR A 184 5.53 -9.53 -3.80
C THR A 184 5.50 -9.63 -5.34
N ILE A 185 4.37 -10.01 -5.93
CA ILE A 185 4.19 -9.98 -7.40
C ILE A 185 4.37 -8.56 -7.94
N HIS A 186 3.85 -7.56 -7.23
CA HIS A 186 4.02 -6.16 -7.62
C HIS A 186 5.48 -5.70 -7.68
N HIS A 187 6.30 -6.15 -6.74
CA HIS A 187 7.73 -5.86 -6.70
C HIS A 187 8.56 -6.63 -7.74
N HIS A 188 8.15 -7.83 -8.11
CA HIS A 188 8.90 -8.71 -9.01
C HIS A 188 8.52 -8.57 -10.48
N VAL A 189 7.28 -8.18 -10.80
CA VAL A 189 6.79 -8.06 -12.18
C VAL A 189 6.71 -6.59 -12.57
N PRO A 190 7.58 -6.11 -13.49
CA PRO A 190 7.54 -4.75 -14.02
C PRO A 190 6.16 -4.36 -14.56
N PRO A 191 5.70 -3.10 -14.39
CA PRO A 191 4.42 -2.65 -14.92
C PRO A 191 4.25 -2.88 -16.42
N GLN A 192 5.34 -2.83 -17.20
CA GLN A 192 5.30 -3.04 -18.66
C GLN A 192 5.02 -4.50 -19.09
N LEU A 193 5.28 -5.48 -18.22
CA LEU A 193 4.99 -6.89 -18.50
C LEU A 193 3.60 -7.32 -18.02
N ARG A 194 2.93 -6.49 -17.20
CA ARG A 194 1.60 -6.77 -16.66
C ARG A 194 0.48 -6.66 -17.70
N THR A 195 0.72 -5.94 -18.80
CA THR A 195 -0.23 -5.80 -19.93
C THR A 195 -0.08 -6.88 -20.99
N LEU A 196 1.05 -7.61 -21.03
CA LEU A 196 1.27 -8.66 -22.04
C LEU A 196 0.53 -9.96 -21.69
N HIS A 197 0.44 -10.31 -20.41
CA HIS A 197 -0.33 -11.49 -19.97
C HIS A 197 -1.86 -11.37 -20.13
N ASN A 198 -2.39 -10.21 -20.52
CA ASN A 198 -3.81 -10.03 -20.86
C ASN A 198 -4.09 -10.02 -22.38
N MET A 199 -3.10 -10.35 -23.22
CA MET A 199 -3.29 -10.46 -24.67
C MET A 199 -2.81 -11.78 -25.30
N ASP A 200 -2.22 -12.71 -24.55
CA ASP A 200 -1.65 -13.93 -25.13
C ASP A 200 -2.64 -15.10 -25.21
N GLY A 201 -3.81 -14.82 -25.82
CA GLY A 201 -4.61 -15.81 -26.53
C GLY A 201 -4.06 -16.11 -27.94
N LEU A 202 -2.97 -15.46 -28.36
CA LEU A 202 -2.31 -15.65 -29.65
C LEU A 202 -0.81 -15.32 -29.49
N ASP A 203 0.04 -16.33 -29.26
CA ASP A 203 0.98 -16.77 -30.30
C ASP A 203 2.07 -17.70 -29.76
N VAL A 204 1.91 -18.97 -30.16
CA VAL A 204 2.86 -19.86 -30.83
C VAL A 204 4.35 -19.82 -30.45
N TRP A 205 4.84 -21.01 -30.08
CA TRP A 205 6.12 -21.60 -30.47
C TRP A 205 6.91 -20.90 -31.60
N ASN A 206 8.24 -20.94 -31.47
CA ASN A 206 9.36 -20.59 -32.37
C ASN A 206 9.93 -19.17 -32.21
N SER A 207 11.25 -18.93 -32.22
CA SER A 207 12.42 -19.75 -32.56
C SER A 207 13.72 -18.99 -32.24
N SER A 208 14.82 -19.76 -32.17
CA SER A 208 16.26 -19.43 -32.11
C SER A 208 16.87 -19.07 -30.76
#